data_AF-A0A9Y3VSD5-F1
#
_entry.id   AF-A0A9Y3VSD5-F1
#
_cell.length_a   1.000
_cell.length_b   1.000
_cell.length_c   1.000
_cell.angle_alpha   90.00
_cell.angle_beta   90.00
_cell.angle_gamma   90.00
#
_symmetry.space_group_name_H-M   'P 1'
#
loop_
_entity.id
_entity.type
_entity.pdbx_description
1 polymer ?
#
loop_
_entity_poly.entity_id
_entity_poly.type
_entity_poly.pdbx_seq_one_letter_code
_entity_poly.pdbx_strand_id
1 'polypeptide(L)'
;MKDGTGAGGPAPSRGDVYADYVKCYLEERAEVGPCRDPQLLNRAAQYLLSEAETGGTFTMFPFYQAVTERCEAQSDFRKHLSAFIRASEVLETLCVNLFLQPWKKEIRTLKTFTAPFVYCLEPVFSNSTIQSVLASIGYVPHTDPKQCEYRLSEDVNADKAMLVGFELLLARVECNHFLELQEDQLRPQEWLDVLQRRERAVKLTECTQNRTATEQTEDEEEKKTEEDKKEVAAAS
;
A
#
# COMPACT_ATOMS: atom_id res chain seq x y z
N MET A 1 8.22 44.95 4.40
CA MET A 1 7.44 44.48 3.24
C MET A 1 8.38 43.86 2.22
N LYS A 2 8.47 42.53 2.19
CA LYS A 2 8.53 41.76 0.95
C LYS A 2 8.24 40.31 1.32
N ASP A 3 6.98 39.94 1.11
CA ASP A 3 6.51 38.56 1.15
C ASP A 3 7.26 37.76 0.08
N GLY A 4 7.96 36.71 0.52
CA GLY A 4 8.54 35.70 -0.35
C GLY A 4 7.48 34.66 -0.64
N THR A 5 6.73 34.89 -1.71
CA THR A 5 5.79 33.99 -2.36
C THR A 5 6.26 32.54 -2.32
N GLY A 6 5.52 31.70 -1.59
CA GLY A 6 5.67 30.25 -1.64
C GLY A 6 5.50 29.76 -3.07
N ALA A 7 6.47 28.99 -3.55
CA ALA A 7 6.34 28.21 -4.77
C ALA A 7 5.39 27.04 -4.49
N GLY A 8 4.09 27.33 -4.41
CA GLY A 8 3.04 26.32 -4.36
C GLY A 8 2.78 25.78 -5.77
N GLY A 9 3.65 24.88 -6.22
CA GLY A 9 3.32 24.03 -7.37
C GLY A 9 2.09 23.16 -7.05
N PRO A 10 1.38 22.64 -8.07
CA PRO A 10 0.30 21.69 -7.83
C PRO A 10 0.82 20.49 -7.03
N ALA A 11 -0.02 19.93 -6.15
CA ALA A 11 0.34 18.73 -5.40
C ALA A 11 0.74 17.60 -6.38
N PRO A 12 1.78 16.81 -6.05
CA PRO A 12 2.27 15.78 -6.95
C PRO A 12 1.21 14.69 -7.13
N SER A 13 1.07 14.16 -8.35
CA SER A 13 0.14 13.05 -8.60
C SER A 13 0.72 11.73 -8.07
N ARG A 14 -0.14 10.74 -7.80
CA ARG A 14 0.29 9.38 -7.40
C ARG A 14 1.30 8.80 -8.39
N GLY A 15 1.06 8.99 -9.69
CA GLY A 15 1.92 8.50 -10.76
C GLY A 15 3.31 9.13 -10.72
N ASP A 16 3.40 10.43 -10.46
CA ASP A 16 4.68 11.14 -10.37
C ASP A 16 5.49 10.62 -9.17
N VAL A 17 4.88 10.52 -7.99
CA VAL A 17 5.57 10.03 -6.78
C VAL A 17 6.01 8.58 -6.95
N TYR A 18 5.19 7.74 -7.60
CA TYR A 18 5.57 6.36 -7.92
C TYR A 18 6.76 6.31 -8.89
N ALA A 19 6.75 7.14 -9.94
CA ALA A 19 7.86 7.20 -10.90
C ALA A 19 9.18 7.60 -10.21
N ASP A 20 9.14 8.58 -9.30
CA ASP A 20 10.32 8.96 -8.52
C ASP A 20 10.78 7.85 -7.57
N TYR A 21 9.85 7.15 -6.92
CA TYR A 21 10.17 5.98 -6.10
C TYR A 21 10.91 4.91 -6.90
N VAL A 22 10.40 4.55 -8.08
CA VAL A 22 11.06 3.58 -8.96
C VAL A 22 12.45 4.08 -9.37
N LYS A 23 12.55 5.35 -9.75
CA LYS A 23 13.80 5.98 -10.16
C LYS A 23 14.88 5.92 -9.06
N CYS A 24 14.51 6.14 -7.79
CA CYS A 24 15.45 6.07 -6.65
C CYS A 24 16.19 4.73 -6.55
N TYR A 25 15.60 3.64 -7.04
CA TYR A 25 16.22 2.31 -6.99
C TYR A 25 16.91 1.89 -8.29
N LEU A 26 16.53 2.50 -9.41
CA LEU A 26 17.14 2.23 -10.72
C LEU A 26 18.43 3.02 -10.95
N GLU A 27 18.58 4.19 -10.32
CA GLU A 27 19.81 4.98 -10.40
C GLU A 27 20.92 4.39 -9.50
N GLU A 28 22.16 4.33 -10.03
CA GLU A 28 23.22 3.41 -9.60
C GLU A 28 23.56 3.43 -8.09
N ARG A 29 23.52 2.22 -7.49
CA ARG A 29 23.95 1.86 -6.13
C ARG A 29 23.13 2.39 -4.96
N ALA A 30 21.80 2.41 -5.07
CA ALA A 30 20.99 2.36 -3.85
C ALA A 30 21.34 1.08 -3.06
N GLU A 31 21.78 1.22 -1.80
CA GLU A 31 21.79 0.07 -0.89
C GLU A 31 20.38 -0.49 -0.83
N VAL A 32 20.24 -1.81 -1.02
CA VAL A 32 18.91 -2.41 -1.04
C VAL A 32 18.33 -2.33 0.37
N GLY A 33 17.36 -1.43 0.53
CA GLY A 33 16.76 -1.06 1.79
C GLY A 33 15.53 -0.17 1.58
N PRO A 34 14.85 0.21 2.67
CA PRO A 34 13.69 1.08 2.58
C PRO A 34 14.12 2.45 2.05
N CYS A 35 13.28 3.10 1.25
CA CYS A 35 13.63 4.39 0.68
C CYS A 35 13.74 5.42 1.81
N ARG A 36 14.81 6.21 1.76
CA ARG A 36 15.14 7.27 2.72
C ARG A 36 15.41 8.61 2.03
N ASP A 37 15.14 8.72 0.73
CA ASP A 37 15.34 9.95 -0.01
C ASP A 37 14.43 11.06 0.55
N PRO A 38 14.98 12.15 1.13
CA PRO A 38 14.17 13.16 1.80
C PRO A 38 13.24 13.91 0.83
N GLN A 39 13.63 14.06 -0.44
CA GLN A 39 12.80 14.77 -1.43
C GLN A 39 11.57 13.94 -1.78
N LEU A 40 11.76 12.64 -2.02
CA LEU A 40 10.67 11.71 -2.27
C LEU A 40 9.74 11.60 -1.07
N LEU A 41 10.27 11.48 0.15
CA LEU A 41 9.45 11.43 1.37
C LEU A 41 8.60 12.69 1.54
N ASN A 42 9.16 13.87 1.24
CA ASN A 42 8.40 15.13 1.28
C ASN A 42 7.29 15.17 0.22
N ARG A 43 7.57 14.73 -1.00
CA ARG A 43 6.57 14.66 -2.08
C ARG A 43 5.46 13.65 -1.78
N ALA A 44 5.81 12.50 -1.19
CA ALA A 44 4.84 11.52 -0.72
C ALA A 44 3.92 12.10 0.37
N ALA A 45 4.47 12.88 1.31
CA ALA A 45 3.67 13.56 2.32
C ALA A 45 2.72 14.60 1.71
N GLN A 46 3.20 15.40 0.74
CA GLN A 46 2.35 16.35 0.01
C GLN A 46 1.20 15.66 -0.73
N TYR A 47 1.48 14.53 -1.39
CA TYR A 47 0.49 13.70 -2.06
C TYR A 47 -0.57 13.15 -1.09
N LEU A 48 -0.16 12.60 0.06
CA LEU A 48 -1.08 12.06 1.07
C LEU A 48 -1.98 13.14 1.67
N LEU A 49 -1.46 14.35 1.86
CA LEU A 49 -2.25 15.49 2.34
C LEU A 49 -3.27 15.98 1.30
N SER A 50 -2.98 15.86 0.00
CA SER A 50 -3.93 16.25 -1.07
C SER A 50 -5.00 15.20 -1.35
N GLU A 51 -4.71 13.91 -1.15
CA GLU A 51 -5.61 12.79 -1.49
C GLU A 51 -6.34 12.20 -0.28
N ALA A 52 -6.37 12.90 0.86
CA ALA A 52 -6.92 12.40 2.12
C ALA A 52 -8.41 11.93 2.05
N GLU A 53 -9.11 12.16 0.93
CA GLU A 53 -10.54 11.91 0.76
C GLU A 53 -10.92 10.94 -0.39
N THR A 54 -9.97 10.50 -1.23
CA THR A 54 -10.31 9.93 -2.57
C THR A 54 -10.20 8.41 -2.72
N GLY A 55 -9.82 7.67 -1.68
CA GLY A 55 -9.85 6.20 -1.71
C GLY A 55 -8.85 5.50 -2.64
N GLY A 56 -7.99 6.24 -3.35
CA GLY A 56 -7.05 5.70 -4.35
C GLY A 56 -5.60 5.53 -3.87
N THR A 57 -5.29 5.85 -2.62
CA THR A 57 -3.92 5.83 -2.09
C THR A 57 -3.34 4.42 -2.01
N PHE A 58 -4.12 3.50 -1.44
CA PHE A 58 -3.71 2.13 -1.16
C PHE A 58 -4.58 1.17 -1.95
N THR A 59 -4.03 0.62 -3.02
CA THR A 59 -4.74 -0.26 -3.96
C THR A 59 -4.38 -1.74 -3.77
N MET A 60 -3.22 -2.02 -3.18
CA MET A 60 -2.67 -3.37 -3.02
C MET A 60 -2.42 -3.72 -1.54
N PHE A 61 -2.04 -2.74 -0.73
CA PHE A 61 -1.76 -2.91 0.68
C PHE A 61 -2.93 -2.43 1.54
N PRO A 62 -3.56 -3.26 2.38
CA PRO A 62 -4.75 -2.88 3.16
C PRO A 62 -4.36 -2.02 4.39
N PHE A 63 -3.77 -0.84 4.17
CA PHE A 63 -3.11 -0.03 5.20
C PHE A 63 -3.98 0.23 6.43
N TYR A 64 -5.19 0.77 6.26
CA TYR A 64 -6.04 1.17 7.39
C TYR A 64 -6.49 -0.02 8.24
N GLN A 65 -6.76 -1.16 7.60
CA GLN A 65 -7.00 -2.40 8.33
C GLN A 65 -5.70 -2.83 9.06
N ALA A 66 -4.60 -2.95 8.32
CA ALA A 66 -3.35 -3.48 8.82
C ALA A 66 -2.77 -2.66 10.00
N VAL A 67 -2.86 -1.33 9.96
CA VAL A 67 -2.32 -0.45 11.02
C VAL A 67 -3.14 -0.51 12.30
N THR A 68 -4.40 -0.94 12.23
CA THR A 68 -5.23 -1.14 13.42
C THR A 68 -5.20 -2.57 13.94
N GLU A 69 -4.60 -3.51 13.20
CA GLU A 69 -4.33 -4.85 13.69
C GLU A 69 -3.42 -4.81 14.91
N ARG A 70 -3.71 -5.66 15.90
CA ARG A 70 -2.94 -5.79 17.14
C ARG A 70 -2.80 -4.49 17.96
N CYS A 71 -3.41 -3.38 17.53
CA CYS A 71 -3.48 -2.15 18.29
C CYS A 71 -4.52 -2.33 19.42
N GLU A 72 -4.05 -2.56 20.63
CA GLU A 72 -4.93 -2.67 21.79
C GLU A 72 -5.41 -1.28 22.24
N ALA A 73 -6.65 -1.18 22.72
CA ALA A 73 -7.24 0.10 23.14
C ALA A 73 -6.46 0.85 24.25
N GLN A 74 -5.63 0.13 25.01
CA GLN A 74 -4.77 0.69 26.07
C GLN A 74 -3.28 0.68 25.71
N SER A 75 -2.94 0.25 24.50
CA SER A 75 -1.55 0.21 24.04
C SER A 75 -1.02 1.61 23.73
N ASP A 76 0.29 1.77 23.89
CA ASP A 76 1.01 2.96 23.51
C ASP A 76 1.02 3.09 21.98
N PHE A 77 0.08 3.87 21.45
CA PHE A 77 -0.11 4.03 20.01
C PHE A 77 1.14 4.57 19.30
N ARG A 78 1.95 5.39 19.98
CA ARG A 78 3.22 5.87 19.44
C ARG A 78 4.19 4.72 19.22
N LYS A 79 4.29 3.80 20.18
CA LYS A 79 5.09 2.57 20.03
C LYS A 79 4.53 1.65 18.95
N HIS A 80 3.20 1.54 18.86
CA HIS A 80 2.54 0.76 17.82
C HIS A 80 2.88 1.28 16.41
N LEU A 81 2.69 2.59 16.16
CA LEU A 81 3.05 3.21 14.88
C LEU A 81 4.55 3.08 14.58
N SER A 82 5.41 3.25 15.59
CA SER A 82 6.86 3.06 15.42
C SER A 82 7.22 1.61 15.04
N ALA A 83 6.54 0.63 15.61
CA ALA A 83 6.70 -0.78 15.24
C ALA A 83 6.16 -1.04 13.83
N PHE A 84 5.01 -0.46 13.48
CA PHE A 84 4.41 -0.56 12.15
C PHE A 84 5.31 0.02 11.05
N ILE A 85 5.95 1.16 11.31
CA ILE A 85 6.93 1.75 10.39
C ILE A 85 8.08 0.77 10.13
N ARG A 86 8.66 0.17 11.18
CA ARG A 86 9.74 -0.82 11.03
C ARG A 86 9.29 -2.08 10.28
N ALA A 87 8.09 -2.56 10.56
CA ALA A 87 7.52 -3.72 9.87
C ALA A 87 7.32 -3.43 8.37
N SER A 88 6.84 -2.22 8.05
CA SER A 88 6.68 -1.74 6.68
C SER A 88 8.02 -1.58 5.96
N GLU A 89 9.07 -1.11 6.65
CA GLU A 89 10.43 -1.05 6.11
C GLU A 89 10.98 -2.43 5.72
N VAL A 90 10.70 -3.45 6.53
CA VAL A 90 11.10 -4.84 6.24
C VAL A 90 10.38 -5.36 4.98
N LEU A 91 9.08 -5.14 4.88
CA LEU A 91 8.30 -5.56 3.70
C LEU A 91 8.67 -4.75 2.44
N GLU A 92 8.93 -3.46 2.56
CA GLU A 92 9.37 -2.61 1.46
C GLU A 92 10.72 -3.09 0.93
N THR A 93 11.66 -3.37 1.82
CA THR A 93 12.97 -3.93 1.46
C THR A 93 12.83 -5.25 0.74
N LEU A 94 11.90 -6.11 1.16
CA LEU A 94 11.61 -7.37 0.46
C LEU A 94 11.09 -7.10 -0.96
N CYS A 95 10.14 -6.18 -1.12
CA CYS A 95 9.56 -5.81 -2.41
C CYS A 95 10.61 -5.28 -3.38
N VAL A 96 11.50 -4.39 -2.91
CA VAL A 96 12.59 -3.83 -3.72
C VAL A 96 13.61 -4.90 -4.08
N ASN A 97 14.00 -5.76 -3.14
CA ASN A 97 14.88 -6.88 -3.44
C ASN A 97 14.28 -7.82 -4.49
N LEU A 98 12.97 -8.07 -4.41
CA LEU A 98 12.25 -8.89 -5.37
C LEU A 98 12.24 -8.24 -6.76
N PHE A 99 12.05 -6.94 -6.85
CA PHE A 99 12.08 -6.20 -8.11
C PHE A 99 13.48 -6.18 -8.73
N LEU A 100 14.51 -5.85 -7.95
CA LEU A 100 15.88 -5.67 -8.45
C LEU A 100 16.63 -6.99 -8.65
N GLN A 101 16.34 -8.00 -7.81
CA GLN A 101 17.18 -9.20 -7.66
C GLN A 101 16.36 -10.49 -7.45
N PRO A 102 15.33 -10.78 -8.26
CA PRO A 102 14.43 -11.93 -8.06
C PRO A 102 15.13 -13.30 -8.14
N TRP A 103 16.31 -13.38 -8.78
CA TRP A 103 17.06 -14.62 -8.94
C TRP A 103 17.84 -15.05 -7.68
N LYS A 104 18.04 -14.15 -6.71
CA LYS A 104 18.81 -14.47 -5.50
C LYS A 104 18.10 -15.52 -4.65
N LYS A 105 18.85 -16.50 -4.13
CA LYS A 105 18.30 -17.59 -3.32
C LYS A 105 17.55 -17.10 -2.07
N GLU A 106 18.07 -16.08 -1.40
CA GLU A 106 17.46 -15.46 -0.22
C GLU A 106 16.13 -14.76 -0.52
N ILE A 107 15.93 -14.36 -1.78
CA ILE A 107 14.70 -13.75 -2.26
C ILE A 107 13.73 -14.82 -2.76
N ARG A 108 14.21 -15.88 -3.42
CA ARG A 108 13.33 -16.99 -3.84
C ARG A 108 12.76 -17.81 -2.66
N THR A 109 13.37 -17.73 -1.47
CA THR A 109 12.91 -18.47 -0.28
C THR A 109 12.99 -17.61 0.98
N LEU A 110 11.83 -17.34 1.57
CA LEU A 110 11.71 -16.56 2.81
C LEU A 110 11.44 -17.48 3.98
N LYS A 111 12.30 -17.42 5.01
CA LYS A 111 12.14 -18.19 6.24
C LYS A 111 11.43 -17.34 7.30
N THR A 112 10.37 -17.88 7.89
CA THR A 112 9.56 -17.15 8.88
C THR A 112 10.17 -17.17 10.27
N PHE A 113 11.16 -18.01 10.53
CA PHE A 113 11.91 -18.05 11.79
C PHE A 113 13.10 -17.09 11.83
N THR A 114 13.12 -16.09 10.94
CA THR A 114 14.18 -15.08 10.90
C THR A 114 13.85 -13.91 11.82
N ALA A 115 14.89 -13.22 12.31
CA ALA A 115 14.70 -12.11 13.24
C ALA A 115 13.75 -11.00 12.71
N PRO A 116 13.84 -10.54 11.44
CA PRO A 116 12.89 -9.55 10.92
C PRO A 116 11.44 -10.05 10.92
N PHE A 117 11.23 -11.33 10.63
CA PHE A 117 9.88 -11.90 10.61
C PHE A 117 9.30 -11.97 12.02
N VAL A 118 10.03 -12.58 12.96
CA VAL A 118 9.56 -12.82 14.34
C VAL A 118 9.48 -11.53 15.17
N TYR A 119 10.44 -10.61 15.00
CA TYR A 119 10.53 -9.42 15.86
C TYR A 119 10.00 -8.14 15.23
N CYS A 120 9.78 -8.09 13.91
CA CYS A 120 9.24 -6.91 13.25
C CYS A 120 7.85 -7.16 12.64
N LEU A 121 7.64 -8.28 11.95
CA LEU A 121 6.36 -8.53 11.26
C LEU A 121 5.28 -9.10 12.18
N GLU A 122 5.54 -10.23 12.84
CA GLU A 122 4.56 -10.95 13.68
C GLU A 122 3.97 -10.12 14.84
N PRO A 123 4.72 -9.20 15.49
CA PRO A 123 4.14 -8.38 16.56
C PRO A 123 3.13 -7.35 16.06
N VAL A 124 3.17 -6.99 14.77
CA VAL A 124 2.38 -5.89 14.19
C VAL A 124 1.26 -6.44 13.31
N PHE A 125 1.57 -7.35 12.40
CA PHE A 125 0.63 -7.86 11.42
C PHE A 125 0.03 -9.20 11.86
N SER A 126 -1.24 -9.42 11.54
CA SER A 126 -1.85 -10.74 11.59
C SER A 126 -1.21 -11.68 10.55
N ASN A 127 -1.25 -12.99 10.83
CA ASN A 127 -0.76 -13.98 9.88
C ASN A 127 -1.46 -13.90 8.52
N SER A 128 -2.77 -13.60 8.50
CA SER A 128 -3.54 -13.39 7.28
C SER A 128 -3.04 -12.19 6.47
N THR A 129 -2.67 -11.10 7.13
CA THR A 129 -2.16 -9.90 6.46
C THR A 129 -0.77 -10.12 5.90
N ILE A 130 0.11 -10.76 6.65
CA ILE A 130 1.43 -11.18 6.14
C ILE A 130 1.25 -12.10 4.92
N GLN A 131 0.39 -13.12 5.02
CA GLN A 131 0.12 -14.04 3.91
C GLN A 131 -0.45 -13.33 2.69
N SER A 132 -1.39 -12.42 2.87
CA SER A 132 -2.01 -11.65 1.78
C SER A 132 -0.98 -10.78 1.05
N VAL A 133 -0.13 -10.06 1.79
CA VAL A 133 0.94 -9.24 1.21
C VAL A 133 1.98 -10.11 0.48
N LEU A 134 2.41 -11.22 1.09
CA LEU A 134 3.35 -12.14 0.46
C LEU A 134 2.77 -12.77 -0.81
N ALA A 135 1.51 -13.21 -0.78
CA ALA A 135 0.81 -13.75 -1.93
C ALA A 135 0.65 -12.72 -3.05
N SER A 136 0.38 -11.45 -2.71
CA SER A 136 0.19 -10.40 -3.70
C SER A 136 1.46 -10.15 -4.54
N ILE A 137 2.65 -10.38 -3.97
CA ILE A 137 3.94 -10.27 -4.65
C ILE A 137 4.50 -11.62 -5.14
N GLY A 138 3.69 -12.69 -5.10
CA GLY A 138 4.02 -13.99 -5.70
C GLY A 138 4.68 -15.02 -4.78
N TYR A 139 4.71 -14.80 -3.46
CA TYR A 139 5.15 -15.82 -2.51
C TYR A 139 4.00 -16.74 -2.12
N VAL A 140 4.24 -18.04 -2.21
CA VAL A 140 3.31 -19.09 -1.76
C VAL A 140 3.90 -19.81 -0.54
N PRO A 141 3.05 -20.20 0.44
CA PRO A 141 3.51 -21.06 1.54
C PRO A 141 4.11 -22.36 1.01
N HIS A 142 5.10 -22.89 1.70
CA HIS A 142 5.63 -24.21 1.36
C HIS A 142 4.55 -25.30 1.50
N THR A 143 4.56 -26.29 0.59
CA THR A 143 3.55 -27.38 0.57
C THR A 143 3.66 -28.31 1.77
N ASP A 144 4.86 -28.48 2.32
CA ASP A 144 5.09 -29.12 3.61
C ASP A 144 4.96 -28.07 4.74
N PRO A 145 3.91 -28.13 5.58
CA PRO A 145 3.66 -27.14 6.64
C PRO A 145 4.70 -27.18 7.77
N LYS A 146 5.56 -28.20 7.83
CA LYS A 146 6.70 -28.23 8.76
C LYS A 146 7.83 -27.30 8.33
N GLN A 147 7.84 -26.92 7.05
CA GLN A 147 8.79 -25.95 6.54
C GLN A 147 8.19 -24.56 6.71
N CYS A 148 8.65 -23.88 7.76
CA CYS A 148 8.30 -22.50 8.09
C CYS A 148 8.93 -21.51 7.08
N GLU A 149 8.56 -21.66 5.80
CA GLU A 149 9.07 -20.86 4.69
C GLU A 149 8.00 -20.58 3.63
N TYR A 150 8.21 -19.47 2.90
CA TYR A 150 7.50 -19.13 1.68
C TYR A 150 8.45 -19.24 0.50
N ARG A 151 7.93 -19.67 -0.65
CA ARG A 151 8.69 -19.74 -1.91
C ARG A 151 8.09 -18.83 -2.95
N LEU A 152 8.96 -18.19 -3.71
CA LEU A 152 8.56 -17.36 -4.82
C LEU A 152 8.05 -18.26 -5.96
N SER A 153 6.88 -17.93 -6.48
CA SER A 153 6.30 -18.61 -7.65
C SER A 153 7.07 -18.27 -8.94
N GLU A 154 6.94 -19.13 -9.94
CA GLU A 154 7.59 -18.93 -11.25
C GLU A 154 6.90 -17.83 -12.08
N ASP A 155 5.64 -17.52 -11.80
CA ASP A 155 4.83 -16.46 -12.45
C ASP A 155 4.89 -15.11 -11.72
N VAL A 156 5.98 -14.83 -11.00
CA VAL A 156 6.17 -13.57 -10.27
C VAL A 156 6.06 -12.35 -11.18
N ASN A 157 5.29 -11.35 -10.75
CA ASN A 157 5.26 -10.03 -11.35
C ASN A 157 6.10 -9.06 -10.49
N ALA A 158 7.30 -8.73 -10.98
CA ALA A 158 8.23 -7.82 -10.31
C ALA A 158 7.67 -6.39 -10.17
N ASP A 159 6.95 -5.89 -11.17
CA ASP A 159 6.36 -4.54 -11.14
C ASP A 159 5.30 -4.43 -10.03
N LYS A 160 4.54 -5.51 -9.82
CA LYS A 160 3.58 -5.61 -8.72
C LYS A 160 4.27 -5.56 -7.36
N ALA A 161 5.43 -6.20 -7.21
CA ALA A 161 6.23 -6.08 -6.00
C ALA A 161 6.66 -4.63 -5.76
N MET A 162 7.12 -3.94 -6.80
CA MET A 162 7.52 -2.54 -6.71
C MET A 162 6.36 -1.62 -6.32
N LEU A 163 5.16 -1.87 -6.85
CA LEU A 163 3.94 -1.15 -6.46
C LEU A 163 3.58 -1.35 -4.99
N VAL A 164 3.68 -2.59 -4.48
CA VAL A 164 3.47 -2.88 -3.04
C VAL A 164 4.55 -2.19 -2.19
N GLY A 165 5.81 -2.19 -2.63
CA GLY A 165 6.90 -1.46 -1.98
C GLY A 165 6.61 0.03 -1.87
N PHE A 166 6.10 0.64 -2.94
CA PHE A 166 5.66 2.04 -2.94
C PHE A 166 4.53 2.29 -1.95
N GLU A 167 3.51 1.44 -1.89
CA GLU A 167 2.42 1.61 -0.91
C GLU A 167 2.88 1.43 0.53
N LEU A 168 3.90 0.59 0.78
CA LEU A 168 4.53 0.48 2.10
C LEU A 168 5.33 1.74 2.47
N LEU A 169 5.96 2.42 1.50
CA LEU A 169 6.54 3.75 1.71
C LEU A 169 5.45 4.76 2.11
N LEU A 170 4.35 4.80 1.37
CA LEU A 170 3.22 5.70 1.70
C LEU A 170 2.67 5.42 3.10
N ALA A 171 2.52 4.15 3.46
CA ALA A 171 2.09 3.74 4.79
C ALA A 171 3.03 4.24 5.90
N ARG A 172 4.36 4.21 5.68
CA ARG A 172 5.35 4.75 6.61
C ARG A 172 5.20 6.27 6.75
N VAL A 173 5.05 6.99 5.65
CA VAL A 173 4.87 8.45 5.65
C VAL A 173 3.59 8.85 6.38
N GLU A 174 2.49 8.15 6.11
CA GLU A 174 1.21 8.34 6.80
C GLU A 174 1.32 8.06 8.31
N CYS A 175 2.03 7.00 8.72
CA CYS A 175 2.32 6.73 10.13
C CYS A 175 3.19 7.80 10.78
N ASN A 176 4.20 8.33 10.09
CA ASN A 176 5.00 9.45 10.59
C ASN A 176 4.14 10.70 10.78
N HIS A 177 3.23 10.99 9.85
CA HIS A 177 2.29 12.09 10.01
C HIS A 177 1.39 11.92 11.25
N PHE A 178 0.90 10.70 11.51
CA PHE A 178 0.16 10.43 12.75
C PHE A 178 1.01 10.59 14.01
N LEU A 179 2.30 10.22 13.96
CA LEU A 179 3.23 10.42 15.08
C LEU A 179 3.48 11.91 15.37
N GLU A 180 3.62 12.73 14.32
CA GLU A 180 3.78 14.18 14.44
C GLU A 180 2.53 14.82 15.05
N LEU A 181 1.33 14.45 14.58
CA LEU A 181 0.07 14.96 15.12
C LEU A 181 -0.18 14.50 16.58
N GLN A 182 0.39 13.38 17.01
CA GLN A 182 0.30 12.93 18.41
C GLN A 182 1.04 13.83 19.40
N GLU A 183 2.10 14.51 18.96
CA GLU A 183 2.82 15.46 19.79
C GLU A 183 1.93 16.69 20.11
N ASP A 184 0.89 16.91 19.28
CA ASP A 184 -0.04 18.03 19.31
C ASP A 184 -1.50 17.63 19.64
N GLN A 185 -1.76 16.85 20.71
CA GLN A 185 -3.01 16.91 21.53
C GLN A 185 -4.06 15.76 21.49
N LEU A 186 -3.84 14.58 20.88
CA LEU A 186 -4.89 13.53 20.77
C LEU A 186 -4.62 12.25 21.57
N ARG A 187 -5.64 11.72 22.27
CA ARG A 187 -5.55 10.46 23.02
C ARG A 187 -5.56 9.25 22.08
N PRO A 188 -4.92 8.10 22.43
CA PRO A 188 -4.87 6.89 21.58
C PRO A 188 -6.21 6.42 21.02
N GLN A 189 -7.30 6.57 21.78
CA GLN A 189 -8.64 6.17 21.36
C GLN A 189 -9.19 7.04 20.21
N GLU A 190 -8.88 8.34 20.22
CA GLU A 190 -9.35 9.30 19.21
C GLU A 190 -8.68 9.02 17.85
N TRP A 191 -7.45 8.49 17.87
CA TRP A 191 -6.72 8.06 16.68
C TRP A 191 -7.33 6.85 15.99
N LEU A 192 -7.73 5.85 16.77
CA LEU A 192 -8.39 4.68 16.21
C LEU A 192 -9.68 5.09 15.51
N ASP A 193 -10.42 6.05 16.07
CA ASP A 193 -11.61 6.59 15.43
C ASP A 193 -11.30 7.37 14.15
N VAL A 194 -10.19 8.13 14.09
CA VAL A 194 -9.74 8.81 12.86
C VAL A 194 -9.37 7.80 11.77
N LEU A 195 -8.60 6.77 12.11
CA LEU A 195 -8.24 5.69 11.19
C LEU A 195 -9.47 4.94 10.68
N GLN A 196 -10.41 4.59 11.56
CA GLN A 196 -11.65 3.94 11.17
C GLN A 196 -12.55 4.84 10.31
N ARG A 197 -12.58 6.15 10.54
CA ARG A 197 -13.30 7.09 9.66
C ARG A 197 -12.68 7.11 8.27
N ARG A 198 -11.34 7.14 8.16
CA ARG A 198 -10.63 7.06 6.87
C ARG A 198 -10.88 5.72 6.18
N GLU A 199 -10.81 4.61 6.90
CA GLU A 199 -11.14 3.27 6.37
C GLU A 199 -12.57 3.20 5.82
N ARG A 200 -13.55 3.74 6.55
CA ARG A 200 -14.96 3.77 6.11
C ARG A 200 -15.16 4.66 4.89
N ALA A 201 -14.46 5.79 4.81
CA ALA A 201 -14.49 6.66 3.64
C ALA A 201 -13.97 5.94 2.39
N VAL A 202 -12.84 5.22 2.51
CA VAL A 202 -12.28 4.39 1.43
C VAL A 202 -13.28 3.32 0.97
N LYS A 203 -13.87 2.56 1.90
CA LYS A 203 -14.88 1.55 1.57
C LYS A 203 -16.11 2.14 0.88
N LEU A 204 -16.52 3.34 1.26
CA LEU A 204 -17.66 4.03 0.64
C LEU A 204 -17.32 4.50 -0.78
N THR A 205 -16.10 5.01 -1.01
CA THR A 205 -15.63 5.37 -2.35
C THR A 205 -15.53 4.14 -3.27
N GLU A 206 -15.01 3.01 -2.77
CA GLU A 206 -14.94 1.74 -3.53
C GLU A 206 -16.34 1.22 -3.90
N CYS A 207 -17.30 1.25 -2.96
CA CYS A 207 -18.68 0.85 -3.21
C CYS A 207 -19.35 1.72 -4.29
N THR A 208 -19.07 3.02 -4.25
CA THR A 208 -19.63 3.98 -5.23
C THR A 208 -19.04 3.77 -6.62
N GLN A 209 -17.73 3.55 -6.71
CA GLN A 209 -17.03 3.27 -7.97
C GLN A 209 -17.49 1.95 -8.60
N ASN A 210 -17.60 0.88 -7.79
CA ASN A 210 -18.08 -0.42 -8.26
C ASN A 210 -19.53 -0.33 -8.75
N ARG A 211 -20.38 0.45 -8.09
CA ARG A 211 -21.77 0.66 -8.52
C ARG A 211 -21.85 1.41 -9.86
N THR A 212 -21.04 2.46 -10.05
CA THR A 212 -20.99 3.18 -11.34
C THR A 212 -20.40 2.35 -12.47
N ALA A 213 -19.45 1.44 -12.19
CA ALA A 213 -18.91 0.53 -13.18
C ALA A 213 -19.95 -0.52 -13.61
N THR A 214 -20.71 -1.07 -12.65
CA THR A 214 -21.78 -2.04 -12.94
C THR A 214 -22.94 -1.40 -13.70
N GLU A 215 -23.36 -0.20 -13.31
CA GLU A 215 -24.42 0.56 -14.01
C GLU A 215 -24.01 0.92 -15.46
N GLN A 216 -22.72 1.20 -15.72
CA GLN A 216 -22.22 1.44 -17.08
C GLN A 216 -22.14 0.17 -17.94
N THR A 217 -21.81 -0.99 -17.36
CA THR A 217 -21.86 -2.27 -18.10
C THR A 217 -23.28 -2.72 -18.42
N GLU A 218 -24.24 -2.45 -17.52
CA GLU A 218 -25.65 -2.77 -17.75
C GLU A 218 -26.27 -1.87 -18.84
N ASP A 219 -25.94 -0.57 -18.83
CA ASP A 219 -26.38 0.37 -19.87
C ASP A 219 -25.76 0.07 -21.25
N GLU A 220 -24.50 -0.39 -21.31
CA GLU A 220 -23.87 -0.79 -22.59
C GLU A 220 -24.42 -2.11 -23.14
N GLU A 221 -24.76 -3.08 -22.28
CA GLU A 221 -25.38 -4.34 -22.71
C GLU A 221 -26.83 -4.14 -23.16
N GLU A 222 -27.63 -3.32 -22.47
CA GLU A 222 -29.01 -3.03 -22.91
C GLU A 222 -29.03 -2.31 -24.27
N LYS A 223 -28.13 -1.35 -24.48
CA LYS A 223 -28.05 -0.59 -25.73
C LYS A 223 -27.61 -1.46 -26.92
N LYS A 224 -26.70 -2.41 -26.70
CA LYS A 224 -26.25 -3.36 -27.72
C LYS A 224 -27.35 -4.38 -28.07
N THR A 225 -28.14 -4.79 -27.08
CA THR A 225 -29.28 -5.71 -27.28
C THR A 225 -30.45 -5.05 -28.02
N GLU A 226 -30.61 -3.73 -27.85
CA GLU A 226 -31.66 -2.96 -28.54
C GLU A 226 -31.27 -2.58 -29.99
N GLU A 227 -29.98 -2.37 -30.27
CA GLU A 227 -29.47 -2.20 -31.64
C GLU A 227 -29.58 -3.49 -32.47
N ASP A 228 -29.22 -4.65 -31.92
CA ASP A 228 -29.36 -5.96 -32.61
C ASP A 228 -30.83 -6.26 -32.96
N LYS A 229 -31.78 -5.90 -32.09
CA LYS A 229 -33.23 -6.09 -32.37
C LYS A 229 -33.75 -5.18 -33.48
N LYS A 230 -33.20 -3.97 -33.63
CA LYS A 230 -33.59 -3.05 -34.71
C LYS A 230 -33.03 -3.46 -36.06
N GLU A 231 -31.83 -4.03 -36.11
CA GLU A 231 -31.21 -4.49 -37.35
C GLU A 231 -31.93 -5.72 -37.93
N VAL A 232 -32.37 -6.65 -37.06
CA VAL A 232 -33.15 -7.83 -37.47
C VAL A 232 -34.55 -7.45 -37.97
N ALA A 233 -35.17 -6.41 -37.41
CA ALA A 233 -36.49 -5.94 -37.83
C ALA A 233 -36.49 -5.14 -39.15
N ALA A 234 -35.36 -4.54 -39.52
CA ALA A 234 -35.21 -3.80 -40.79
C ALA A 234 -34.86 -4.70 -41.99
N ALA A 235 -34.52 -5.96 -41.76
CA ALA A 235 -34.14 -6.95 -42.77
C ALA A 235 -35.27 -7.95 -43.15
N SER A 236 -36.49 -7.77 -42.63
CA SER A 236 -37.67 -8.62 -42.91
C SER A 236 -38.75 -7.89 -43.70
#